data_AF-A0A4P6P8D7-F1
#
_entry.id   AF-A0A4P6P8D7-F1
#
_cell.length_a   1.000
_cell.length_b   1.000
_cell.length_c   1.000
_cell.angle_alpha   90.00
_cell.angle_beta   90.00
_cell.angle_gamma   90.00
#
_symmetry.space_group_name_H-M   'P 1'
#
loop_
_entity.id
_entity.type
_entity.pdbx_description
1 polymer ?
#
loop_
_entity_poly.entity_id
_entity_poly.type
_entity_poly.pdbx_seq_one_letter_code
_entity_poly.pdbx_strand_id
1 'polypeptide(L)'
;MSEVDGDVVSFTKLSGPDWLSVASNGGLSGTPLSGDEGLNVFSVEVSDVDGASTGTVHITVIGEASPVLPGGTVNVDVNWNIEYSVNGISDFGRERHITVHSAIRDPDWEGEEDKLDYLMNDLDVYFGRDNGSATWKFQATPEDPERPNMADTNWLANFDAWWKTQYDADLDWHRYEARGQEMIMGHNPHPVYPTLSWYPNGFADGWQPLDVETSAEWIIEYMDTAFRRPGESSGELPPKYWEVINEPDMELMTGQFMVSNWESLWEYHNLVATGIRERMGEDAPLIGGMTWGLHDLWQGDLPRYDGQHYYDLIYNNDPAASNGAAFYRDAGTTAYPTDGGFGSWSSGMWSGKASLTMPEAIWISMRSISMTGRRGRRRAVVPFGMEVPWKQHWIRWNGMMYTKTGFPTVNRLCCLNMERWVVHIRRILRRLIVDVSIGKISSLSVP
;
A
#
# COMPACT_ATOMS: atom_id res chain seq x y z
N MET A 1 17.61 -29.45 -39.07
CA MET A 1 18.04 -29.58 -40.48
C MET A 1 18.00 -31.07 -40.80
N SER A 2 17.37 -31.46 -41.90
CA SER A 2 17.36 -32.85 -42.37
C SER A 2 18.30 -32.99 -43.55
N GLU A 3 19.09 -34.06 -43.54
CA GLU A 3 19.81 -34.59 -44.70
C GLU A 3 18.82 -34.87 -45.86
N VAL A 4 19.33 -34.88 -47.10
CA VAL A 4 18.49 -34.96 -48.32
C VAL A 4 17.73 -36.30 -48.40
N ASP A 5 18.21 -37.32 -47.69
CA ASP A 5 17.65 -38.69 -47.69
C ASP A 5 16.76 -39.02 -46.47
N GLY A 6 16.63 -38.09 -45.51
CA GLY A 6 15.68 -38.20 -44.39
C GLY A 6 16.17 -38.97 -43.15
N ASP A 7 17.45 -39.29 -43.08
CA ASP A 7 18.04 -40.03 -41.96
C ASP A 7 18.16 -39.21 -40.67
N VAL A 8 18.12 -39.92 -39.53
CA VAL A 8 18.28 -39.33 -38.20
C VAL A 8 19.76 -39.05 -37.96
N VAL A 9 20.11 -37.78 -37.94
CA VAL A 9 21.47 -37.30 -37.64
C VAL A 9 21.61 -37.01 -36.15
N SER A 10 22.73 -37.43 -35.56
CA SER A 10 23.08 -37.17 -34.15
C SER A 10 24.35 -36.34 -34.00
N PHE A 11 24.36 -35.42 -33.03
CA PHE A 11 25.46 -34.50 -32.77
C PHE A 11 26.09 -34.76 -31.40
N THR A 12 27.43 -34.80 -31.34
CA THR A 12 28.17 -35.00 -30.09
C THR A 12 29.31 -34.00 -29.98
N LYS A 13 29.41 -33.28 -28.85
CA LYS A 13 30.57 -32.41 -28.57
C LYS A 13 31.80 -33.27 -28.28
N LEU A 14 32.88 -33.04 -29.03
CA LEU A 14 34.15 -33.74 -28.83
C LEU A 14 35.13 -32.92 -27.97
N SER A 15 35.17 -31.60 -28.15
CA SER A 15 36.03 -30.68 -27.38
C SER A 15 35.45 -29.27 -27.37
N GLY A 16 35.90 -28.41 -26.45
CA GLY A 16 35.50 -26.99 -26.38
C GLY A 16 35.13 -26.53 -24.97
N PRO A 17 34.67 -25.28 -24.81
CA PRO A 17 34.50 -24.65 -23.48
C PRO A 17 33.51 -25.38 -22.58
N ASP A 18 33.80 -25.52 -21.30
CA ASP A 18 32.97 -26.25 -20.33
C ASP A 18 31.55 -25.68 -20.20
N TRP A 19 31.40 -24.37 -20.40
CA TRP A 19 30.11 -23.69 -20.32
C TRP A 19 29.15 -24.04 -21.46
N LEU A 20 29.65 -24.62 -22.58
CA LEU A 20 28.87 -24.91 -23.78
C LEU A 20 28.52 -26.40 -23.88
N SER A 21 27.23 -26.69 -24.06
CA SER A 21 26.69 -28.02 -24.33
C SER A 21 26.10 -28.11 -25.74
N VAL A 22 26.28 -29.27 -26.38
CA VAL A 22 25.70 -29.63 -27.69
C VAL A 22 24.75 -30.81 -27.46
N ALA A 23 23.46 -30.62 -27.74
CA ALA A 23 22.46 -31.68 -27.68
C ALA A 23 22.53 -32.58 -28.92
N SER A 24 22.01 -33.80 -28.82
CA SER A 24 22.03 -34.80 -29.92
C SER A 24 21.28 -34.35 -31.18
N ASN A 25 20.41 -33.35 -31.08
CA ASN A 25 19.71 -32.74 -32.21
C ASN A 25 20.41 -31.49 -32.79
N GLY A 26 21.63 -31.18 -32.32
CA GLY A 26 22.42 -30.02 -32.73
C GLY A 26 22.11 -28.72 -31.97
N GLY A 27 21.18 -28.74 -31.01
CA GLY A 27 20.89 -27.58 -30.16
C GLY A 27 22.08 -27.19 -29.29
N LEU A 28 22.39 -25.90 -29.23
CA LEU A 28 23.47 -25.35 -28.40
C LEU A 28 22.90 -24.65 -27.17
N SER A 29 23.51 -24.86 -26.01
CA SER A 29 23.13 -24.18 -24.77
C SER A 29 24.35 -23.94 -23.87
N GLY A 30 24.29 -22.91 -23.03
CA GLY A 30 25.40 -22.57 -22.14
C GLY A 30 25.26 -21.19 -21.52
N THR A 31 26.14 -20.88 -20.58
CA THR A 31 26.22 -19.54 -19.95
C THR A 31 27.69 -19.14 -19.85
N PRO A 32 28.25 -18.45 -20.86
CA PRO A 32 29.63 -17.98 -20.82
C PRO A 32 29.81 -16.96 -19.69
N LEU A 33 31.00 -16.93 -19.10
CA LEU A 33 31.42 -15.92 -18.13
C LEU A 33 32.18 -14.79 -18.81
N SER A 34 32.48 -13.72 -18.07
CA SER A 34 33.29 -12.59 -18.58
C SER A 34 34.69 -13.02 -19.07
N GLY A 35 35.22 -14.13 -18.56
CA GLY A 35 36.50 -14.69 -19.02
C GLY A 35 36.42 -15.42 -20.36
N ASP A 36 35.21 -15.72 -20.84
CA ASP A 36 34.95 -16.42 -22.10
C ASP A 36 34.65 -15.45 -23.25
N GLU A 37 34.76 -14.13 -23.03
CA GLU A 37 34.56 -13.11 -24.07
C GLU A 37 35.53 -13.30 -25.25
N GLY A 38 35.01 -13.16 -26.47
CA GLY A 38 35.75 -13.36 -27.70
C GLY A 38 35.48 -14.71 -28.36
N LEU A 39 36.38 -15.09 -29.27
CA LEU A 39 36.21 -16.27 -30.12
C LEU A 39 36.43 -17.55 -29.32
N ASN A 40 35.39 -18.36 -29.22
CA ASN A 40 35.41 -19.70 -28.65
C ASN A 40 35.31 -20.73 -29.77
N VAL A 41 36.13 -21.78 -29.67
CA VAL A 41 36.24 -22.83 -30.69
C VAL A 41 35.93 -24.17 -30.04
N PHE A 42 35.08 -24.97 -30.67
CA PHE A 42 34.71 -26.31 -30.21
C PHE A 42 34.56 -27.26 -31.40
N SER A 43 34.75 -28.55 -31.18
CA SER A 43 34.56 -29.57 -32.21
C SER A 43 33.34 -30.43 -31.92
N VAL A 44 32.59 -30.74 -32.98
CA VAL A 44 31.36 -31.54 -32.94
C VAL A 44 31.50 -32.67 -33.93
N GLU A 45 31.15 -33.88 -33.51
CA GLU A 45 30.92 -35.01 -34.39
C GLU A 45 29.45 -35.04 -34.81
N VAL A 46 29.23 -35.26 -36.10
CA VAL A 46 27.92 -35.45 -36.71
C VAL A 46 27.92 -36.87 -37.25
N SER A 47 26.97 -37.69 -36.83
CA SER A 47 26.86 -39.09 -37.28
C SER A 47 25.45 -39.44 -37.71
N ASP A 48 25.36 -40.32 -38.71
CA ASP A 48 24.15 -40.96 -39.19
C ASP A 48 24.40 -42.48 -39.34
N VAL A 49 23.52 -43.16 -40.07
CA VAL A 49 23.62 -44.61 -40.30
C VAL A 49 24.77 -45.01 -41.23
N ASP A 50 25.30 -44.08 -42.03
CA ASP A 50 26.32 -44.31 -43.05
C ASP A 50 27.72 -43.88 -42.59
N GLY A 51 27.83 -43.05 -41.54
CA GLY A 51 29.11 -42.76 -40.91
C GLY A 51 29.11 -41.60 -39.94
N ALA A 52 30.32 -41.20 -39.52
CA ALA A 52 30.55 -40.05 -38.66
C ALA A 52 31.57 -39.10 -39.30
N SER A 53 31.35 -37.81 -39.15
CA SER A 53 32.25 -36.74 -39.59
C SER A 53 32.40 -35.68 -38.51
N THR A 54 33.58 -35.08 -38.40
CA THR A 54 33.87 -34.08 -37.37
C THR A 54 34.01 -32.69 -37.99
N GLY A 55 33.39 -31.69 -37.37
CA GLY A 55 33.48 -30.28 -37.75
C GLY A 55 33.93 -29.39 -36.60
N THR A 56 34.62 -28.30 -36.94
CA THR A 56 35.00 -27.25 -36.00
C THR A 56 34.00 -26.10 -36.10
N VAL A 57 33.50 -25.64 -34.94
CA VAL A 57 32.52 -24.57 -34.83
C VAL A 57 33.10 -23.39 -34.04
N HIS A 58 32.83 -22.19 -34.52
CA HIS A 58 33.30 -20.92 -33.98
C HIS A 58 32.12 -20.13 -33.44
N ILE A 59 32.14 -19.78 -32.14
CA ILE A 59 31.17 -18.90 -31.50
C ILE A 59 31.90 -17.73 -30.88
N THR A 60 31.50 -16.51 -31.24
CA THR A 60 31.98 -15.31 -30.58
C THR A 60 31.05 -14.95 -29.44
N VAL A 61 31.54 -14.98 -28.21
CA VAL A 61 30.84 -14.44 -27.04
C VAL A 61 31.10 -12.94 -27.03
N ILE A 62 30.03 -12.16 -27.09
CA ILE A 62 30.10 -10.71 -26.96
C ILE A 62 29.73 -10.39 -25.52
N GLY A 63 30.64 -9.76 -24.77
CA GLY A 63 30.30 -9.23 -23.45
C GLY A 63 29.18 -8.21 -23.59
N GLU A 64 28.12 -8.35 -22.80
CA GLU A 64 27.17 -7.24 -22.68
C GLU A 64 27.92 -6.09 -22.02
N ALA A 65 28.16 -5.03 -22.77
CA ALA A 65 28.51 -3.75 -22.17
C ALA A 65 27.39 -3.45 -21.18
N SER A 66 27.67 -3.63 -19.89
CA SER A 66 26.83 -3.05 -18.85
C SER A 66 26.60 -1.60 -19.26
N PRO A 67 25.36 -1.08 -19.23
CA PRO A 67 25.14 0.32 -19.52
C PRO A 67 26.06 1.12 -18.59
N VAL A 68 27.15 1.65 -19.16
CA VAL A 68 28.03 2.57 -18.48
C VAL A 68 27.18 3.82 -18.39
N LEU A 69 26.44 3.97 -17.28
CA LEU A 69 26.05 5.30 -16.85
C LEU A 69 27.34 6.12 -16.91
N PRO A 70 27.38 7.26 -17.61
CA PRO A 70 28.59 8.06 -17.70
C PRO A 70 29.11 8.20 -16.27
N GLY A 71 30.34 7.74 -16.03
CA GLY A 71 30.98 7.67 -14.71
C GLY A 71 31.30 9.07 -14.19
N GLY A 72 30.27 9.90 -14.04
CA GLY A 72 30.34 11.18 -13.39
C GLY A 72 30.35 10.95 -11.89
N THR A 73 31.39 11.46 -11.23
CA THR A 73 31.36 11.64 -9.79
C THR A 73 30.28 12.66 -9.45
N VAL A 74 29.36 12.31 -8.57
CA VAL A 74 28.43 13.27 -7.97
C VAL A 74 29.11 13.85 -6.74
N ASN A 75 29.27 15.16 -6.70
CA ASN A 75 29.70 15.85 -5.48
C ASN A 75 28.50 15.94 -4.53
N VAL A 76 28.69 15.46 -3.31
CA VAL A 76 27.68 15.55 -2.23
C VAL A 76 28.29 16.40 -1.13
N ASP A 77 27.72 17.58 -0.92
CA ASP A 77 28.14 18.50 0.14
C ASP A 77 27.25 18.33 1.37
N VAL A 78 27.85 18.18 2.55
CA VAL A 78 27.13 18.10 3.82
C VAL A 78 27.63 19.20 4.75
N ASN A 79 26.76 20.18 5.01
CA ASN A 79 27.08 21.37 5.79
C ASN A 79 26.46 21.25 7.19
N TRP A 80 27.16 20.59 8.11
CA TRP A 80 26.67 20.34 9.49
C TRP A 80 26.53 21.60 10.35
N ASN A 81 27.13 22.71 9.92
CA ASN A 81 27.09 24.00 10.61
C ASN A 81 26.00 24.94 10.07
N ILE A 82 25.15 24.47 9.15
CA ILE A 82 24.01 25.23 8.61
C ILE A 82 22.73 24.50 9.03
N GLU A 83 21.89 25.16 9.81
CA GLU A 83 20.58 24.65 10.17
C GLU A 83 19.62 24.78 8.98
N TYR A 84 18.93 23.69 8.65
CA TYR A 84 17.88 23.67 7.65
C TYR A 84 16.52 23.58 8.36
N SER A 85 15.68 24.59 8.17
CA SER A 85 14.35 24.64 8.75
C SER A 85 13.31 24.83 7.66
N VAL A 86 12.22 24.06 7.73
CA VAL A 86 11.04 24.20 6.87
C VAL A 86 9.85 24.48 7.77
N ASN A 87 9.20 25.64 7.56
CA ASN A 87 8.07 26.09 8.37
C ASN A 87 8.34 26.05 9.89
N GLY A 88 9.58 26.38 10.30
CA GLY A 88 9.98 26.39 11.70
C GLY A 88 10.39 25.04 12.27
N ILE A 89 10.33 23.95 11.50
CA ILE A 89 10.79 22.62 11.92
C ILE A 89 12.17 22.34 11.36
N SER A 90 13.13 22.06 12.23
CA SER A 90 14.52 21.73 11.87
C SER A 90 15.01 20.38 12.41
N ASP A 91 14.20 19.70 13.23
CA ASP A 91 14.50 18.35 13.69
C ASP A 91 13.92 17.28 12.74
N PHE A 92 14.45 16.06 12.86
CA PHE A 92 13.96 14.94 12.07
C PHE A 92 12.52 14.56 12.47
N GLY A 93 12.19 14.57 13.76
CA GLY A 93 10.93 14.06 14.33
C GLY A 93 10.77 12.57 14.04
N ARG A 94 11.21 11.72 14.97
CA ARG A 94 11.17 10.26 14.77
C ARG A 94 9.74 9.74 14.85
N GLU A 95 8.95 10.30 15.74
CA GLU A 95 7.53 10.05 15.94
C GLU A 95 6.68 10.24 14.68
N ARG A 96 7.14 11.05 13.73
CA ARG A 96 6.46 11.33 12.44
C ARG A 96 7.08 10.63 11.23
N HIS A 97 8.21 9.93 11.38
CA HIS A 97 8.93 9.29 10.25
C HIS A 97 9.31 7.82 10.49
N ILE A 98 9.56 7.41 11.73
CA ILE A 98 9.95 6.06 12.12
C ILE A 98 8.75 5.42 12.82
N THR A 99 7.77 5.06 12.01
CA THR A 99 6.50 4.54 12.47
C THR A 99 6.23 3.14 11.93
N VAL A 100 5.35 2.41 12.60
CA VAL A 100 4.81 1.12 12.15
C VAL A 100 3.30 1.22 11.99
N HIS A 101 2.76 0.66 10.92
CA HIS A 101 1.31 0.52 10.75
C HIS A 101 0.82 -0.62 11.64
N SER A 102 0.50 -0.26 12.88
CA SER A 102 -0.01 -1.11 13.96
C SER A 102 -0.45 -0.19 15.10
N ALA A 103 -1.14 -0.77 16.09
CA ALA A 103 -1.56 -0.11 17.31
C ALA A 103 -1.05 -0.86 18.54
N ILE A 104 -1.19 -0.20 19.69
CA ILE A 104 -0.78 -0.76 20.98
C ILE A 104 -1.52 -2.05 21.34
N ARG A 105 -2.76 -2.21 20.86
CA ARG A 105 -3.64 -3.37 21.12
C ARG A 105 -3.87 -4.22 19.88
N ASP A 106 -2.93 -4.16 18.93
CA ASP A 106 -2.97 -5.03 17.77
C ASP A 106 -2.78 -6.50 18.21
N PRO A 107 -3.75 -7.40 17.94
CA PRO A 107 -3.69 -8.79 18.39
C PRO A 107 -2.48 -9.55 17.82
N ASP A 108 -1.86 -9.05 16.74
CA ASP A 108 -0.63 -9.62 16.20
C ASP A 108 0.57 -9.54 17.17
N TRP A 109 0.49 -8.72 18.22
CA TRP A 109 1.52 -8.66 19.28
C TRP A 109 1.34 -9.69 20.39
N GLU A 110 0.20 -10.39 20.47
CA GLU A 110 -0.03 -11.40 21.50
C GLU A 110 0.95 -12.57 21.34
N GLY A 111 1.80 -12.79 22.35
CA GLY A 111 2.86 -13.78 22.32
C GLY A 111 4.13 -13.36 21.56
N GLU A 112 4.20 -12.10 21.12
CA GLU A 112 5.33 -11.49 20.41
C GLU A 112 5.85 -10.23 21.14
N GLU A 113 5.67 -10.18 22.47
CA GLU A 113 5.95 -9.01 23.31
C GLU A 113 7.44 -8.63 23.32
N ASP A 114 8.35 -9.59 23.12
CA ASP A 114 9.78 -9.34 23.01
C ASP A 114 10.14 -8.60 21.72
N LYS A 115 9.44 -8.89 20.62
CA LYS A 115 9.59 -8.17 19.34
C LYS A 115 9.00 -6.77 19.44
N LEU A 116 7.86 -6.62 20.10
CA LEU A 116 7.29 -5.31 20.36
C LEU A 116 8.24 -4.46 21.21
N ASP A 117 8.78 -5.03 22.27
CA ASP A 117 9.74 -4.34 23.14
C ASP A 117 11.00 -3.91 22.37
N TYR A 118 11.57 -4.82 21.57
CA TYR A 118 12.68 -4.49 20.68
C TYR A 118 12.34 -3.35 19.72
N LEU A 119 11.16 -3.39 19.10
CA LEU A 119 10.73 -2.35 18.15
C LEU A 119 10.56 -0.99 18.84
N MET A 120 9.90 -0.96 20.00
CA MET A 120 9.57 0.29 20.70
C MET A 120 10.76 0.87 21.47
N ASN A 121 11.58 0.03 22.10
CA ASN A 121 12.64 0.49 23.01
C ASN A 121 14.03 0.48 22.40
N ASP A 122 14.39 -0.53 21.60
CA ASP A 122 15.73 -0.60 20.99
C ASP A 122 15.79 0.11 19.63
N LEU A 123 14.72 0.01 18.83
CA LEU A 123 14.64 0.67 17.53
C LEU A 123 13.98 2.05 17.58
N ASP A 124 13.40 2.42 18.72
CA ASP A 124 12.73 3.70 18.96
C ASP A 124 11.70 4.02 17.87
N VAL A 125 10.78 3.08 17.65
CA VAL A 125 9.67 3.18 16.69
C VAL A 125 8.40 3.64 17.40
N TYR A 126 7.51 4.28 16.64
CA TYR A 126 6.23 4.80 17.10
C TYR A 126 5.08 4.10 16.37
N PHE A 127 3.91 4.03 17.00
CA PHE A 127 2.71 3.52 16.33
C PHE A 127 2.21 4.54 15.30
N GLY A 128 1.70 4.04 14.18
CA GLY A 128 1.46 4.85 12.99
C GLY A 128 0.00 4.94 12.57
N ARG A 129 -0.76 3.83 12.60
CA ARG A 129 -2.14 3.85 12.10
C ARG A 129 -3.01 2.69 12.57
N ASP A 130 -4.30 2.96 12.81
CA ASP A 130 -5.33 1.94 13.01
C ASP A 130 -6.70 2.31 12.39
N ASN A 131 -7.25 1.41 11.58
CA ASN A 131 -8.64 1.50 11.10
C ASN A 131 -9.47 0.28 11.51
N GLY A 132 -8.84 -0.69 12.17
CA GLY A 132 -9.48 -1.94 12.58
C GLY A 132 -10.46 -1.70 13.73
N SER A 133 -10.08 -0.91 14.73
CA SER A 133 -10.87 -0.73 15.94
C SER A 133 -12.25 -0.15 15.67
N ALA A 134 -12.34 0.97 14.95
CA ALA A 134 -13.63 1.59 14.62
C ALA A 134 -14.49 0.66 13.75
N THR A 135 -13.89 0.02 12.72
CA THR A 135 -14.62 -0.93 11.87
C THR A 135 -15.17 -2.11 12.66
N TRP A 136 -14.38 -2.69 13.56
CA TRP A 136 -14.80 -3.81 14.40
C TRP A 136 -15.92 -3.41 15.37
N LYS A 137 -15.81 -2.25 16.04
CA LYS A 137 -16.86 -1.77 16.95
C LYS A 137 -18.15 -1.45 16.22
N PHE A 138 -18.07 -0.84 15.03
CA PHE A 138 -19.27 -0.64 14.20
C PHE A 138 -19.92 -1.97 13.87
N GLN A 139 -19.12 -2.96 13.44
CA GLN A 139 -19.63 -4.28 13.09
C GLN A 139 -20.30 -4.99 14.27
N ALA A 140 -19.85 -4.74 15.50
CA ALA A 140 -20.44 -5.28 16.72
C ALA A 140 -21.67 -4.48 17.21
N THR A 141 -21.89 -3.26 16.70
CA THR A 141 -22.99 -2.40 17.17
C THR A 141 -24.32 -2.92 16.64
N PRO A 142 -25.32 -3.19 17.51
CA PRO A 142 -26.64 -3.63 17.09
C PRO A 142 -27.45 -2.49 16.45
N GLU A 143 -28.49 -2.88 15.73
CA GLU A 143 -29.47 -1.95 15.18
C GLU A 143 -30.27 -1.31 16.34
N ASP A 144 -30.55 -0.03 16.22
CA ASP A 144 -31.47 0.65 17.11
C ASP A 144 -32.89 0.06 16.94
N PRO A 145 -33.51 -0.47 18.02
CA PRO A 145 -34.80 -1.14 17.93
C PRO A 145 -35.95 -0.20 17.54
N GLU A 146 -35.78 1.12 17.68
CA GLU A 146 -36.77 2.14 17.33
C GLU A 146 -36.43 2.85 16.00
N ARG A 147 -35.19 2.74 15.53
CA ARG A 147 -34.70 3.39 14.30
C ARG A 147 -34.05 2.37 13.35
N PRO A 148 -34.85 1.77 12.45
CA PRO A 148 -34.32 0.82 11.47
C PRO A 148 -33.17 1.40 10.65
N ASN A 149 -32.19 0.56 10.37
CA ASN A 149 -30.94 0.87 9.69
C ASN A 149 -30.07 1.92 10.39
N MET A 150 -30.30 2.21 11.67
CA MET A 150 -29.46 3.07 12.48
C MET A 150 -28.80 2.30 13.62
N ALA A 151 -27.66 2.79 14.09
CA ALA A 151 -26.95 2.18 15.21
C ALA A 151 -27.61 2.49 16.56
N ASP A 152 -27.62 1.51 17.48
CA ASP A 152 -27.90 1.76 18.89
C ASP A 152 -26.70 2.47 19.55
N THR A 153 -26.75 3.79 19.60
CA THR A 153 -25.70 4.64 20.20
C THR A 153 -25.63 4.50 21.72
N ASN A 154 -26.73 4.15 22.39
CA ASN A 154 -26.71 3.85 23.83
C ASN A 154 -25.96 2.55 24.10
N TRP A 155 -26.16 1.53 23.26
CA TRP A 155 -25.38 0.31 23.33
C TRP A 155 -23.89 0.61 23.11
N LEU A 156 -23.55 1.41 22.09
CA LEU A 156 -22.17 1.80 21.80
C LEU A 156 -21.51 2.49 23.01
N ALA A 157 -22.16 3.50 23.59
CA ALA A 157 -21.62 4.21 24.75
C ALA A 157 -21.37 3.28 25.95
N ASN A 158 -22.26 2.32 26.20
CA ASN A 158 -22.08 1.31 27.25
C ASN A 158 -20.95 0.33 26.92
N PHE A 159 -20.85 -0.08 25.66
CA PHE A 159 -19.80 -0.95 25.16
C PHE A 159 -18.42 -0.27 25.28
N ASP A 160 -18.32 1.00 24.89
CA ASP A 160 -17.10 1.78 24.99
C ASP A 160 -16.70 2.06 26.44
N ALA A 161 -17.66 2.35 27.32
CA ALA A 161 -17.40 2.46 28.76
C ALA A 161 -16.83 1.15 29.33
N TRP A 162 -17.40 0.00 28.95
CA TRP A 162 -16.84 -1.31 29.30
C TRP A 162 -15.45 -1.51 28.69
N TRP A 163 -15.24 -1.15 27.43
CA TRP A 163 -13.96 -1.29 26.74
C TRP A 163 -12.84 -0.49 27.40
N LYS A 164 -13.14 0.73 27.88
CA LYS A 164 -12.21 1.53 28.68
C LYS A 164 -11.75 0.80 29.95
N THR A 165 -12.64 0.06 30.62
CA THR A 165 -12.23 -0.78 31.76
C THR A 165 -11.32 -1.93 31.37
N GLN A 166 -11.49 -2.49 30.16
CA GLN A 166 -10.60 -3.53 29.64
C GLN A 166 -9.24 -2.97 29.26
N TYR A 167 -9.21 -1.74 28.73
CA TYR A 167 -7.97 -1.02 28.48
C TYR A 167 -7.22 -0.75 29.79
N ASP A 168 -7.91 -0.26 30.82
CA ASP A 168 -7.30 0.09 32.10
C ASP A 168 -6.74 -1.11 32.86
N ALA A 169 -7.35 -2.29 32.69
CA ALA A 169 -6.89 -3.52 33.31
C ALA A 169 -5.54 -3.99 32.74
N ASP A 170 -5.12 -3.46 31.59
CA ASP A 170 -3.98 -3.96 30.83
C ASP A 170 -2.69 -3.12 30.98
N LEU A 171 -2.16 -3.13 32.20
CA LEU A 171 -1.05 -2.27 32.62
C LEU A 171 0.25 -2.51 31.85
N ASP A 172 0.46 -3.71 31.31
CA ASP A 172 1.72 -4.07 30.64
C ASP A 172 1.89 -3.32 29.30
N TRP A 173 0.78 -2.99 28.64
CA TRP A 173 0.79 -2.29 27.36
C TRP A 173 0.84 -0.78 27.54
N HIS A 174 0.32 -0.24 28.65
CA HIS A 174 0.36 1.20 28.94
C HIS A 174 1.76 1.80 28.92
N ARG A 175 2.81 0.98 29.15
CA ARG A 175 4.20 1.44 29.03
C ARG A 175 4.57 1.95 27.63
N TYR A 176 3.82 1.56 26.60
CA TYR A 176 3.99 2.03 25.23
C TYR A 176 2.96 3.10 24.81
N GLU A 177 2.10 3.58 25.70
CA GLU A 177 1.05 4.57 25.37
C GLU A 177 1.66 5.85 24.75
N ALA A 178 2.82 6.29 25.26
CA ALA A 178 3.56 7.43 24.69
C ALA A 178 4.01 7.23 23.23
N ARG A 179 4.10 5.97 22.75
CA ARG A 179 4.43 5.66 21.36
C ARG A 179 3.26 5.89 20.40
N GLY A 180 2.05 6.11 20.92
CA GLY A 180 0.83 6.35 20.15
C GLY A 180 0.41 7.82 20.03
N GLN A 181 1.23 8.77 20.47
CA GLN A 181 0.84 10.20 20.48
C GLN A 181 0.60 10.81 19.09
N GLU A 182 1.17 10.22 18.04
CA GLU A 182 0.99 10.65 16.65
C GLU A 182 0.03 9.73 15.87
N MET A 183 -0.77 8.92 16.58
CA MET A 183 -1.66 7.93 15.96
C MET A 183 -2.61 8.57 14.95
N ILE A 184 -2.66 7.93 13.79
CA ILE A 184 -3.65 8.19 12.75
C ILE A 184 -4.71 7.10 12.87
N MET A 185 -5.95 7.46 13.08
CA MET A 185 -7.04 6.50 13.11
C MET A 185 -8.10 6.84 12.08
N GLY A 186 -8.90 5.84 11.71
CA GLY A 186 -10.02 6.02 10.80
C GLY A 186 -10.89 4.79 10.79
N HIS A 187 -11.63 4.59 9.69
CA HIS A 187 -12.34 3.34 9.46
C HIS A 187 -12.16 2.83 8.02
N ASN A 188 -12.39 1.53 7.82
CA ASN A 188 -12.50 0.94 6.48
C ASN A 188 -13.88 1.24 5.87
N PRO A 189 -14.03 1.27 4.53
CA PRO A 189 -15.31 1.57 3.89
C PRO A 189 -16.45 0.68 4.40
N HIS A 190 -16.23 -0.62 4.44
CA HIS A 190 -17.18 -1.59 4.97
C HIS A 190 -16.94 -1.87 6.46
N PRO A 191 -17.98 -2.05 7.30
CA PRO A 191 -19.41 -1.79 7.02
C PRO A 191 -19.82 -0.35 7.35
N VAL A 192 -18.88 0.47 7.82
CA VAL A 192 -19.16 1.76 8.47
C VAL A 192 -19.79 2.76 7.51
N TYR A 193 -19.26 2.92 6.31
CA TYR A 193 -19.84 3.78 5.28
C TYR A 193 -21.05 3.08 4.63
N PRO A 194 -22.10 3.79 4.17
CA PRO A 194 -23.22 3.22 3.44
C PRO A 194 -22.80 2.74 2.05
N THR A 195 -22.11 1.60 2.05
CA THR A 195 -21.61 0.94 0.84
C THR A 195 -22.70 0.15 0.12
N LEU A 196 -23.83 -0.11 0.79
CA LEU A 196 -24.98 -0.84 0.28
C LEU A 196 -24.61 -2.24 -0.25
N SER A 197 -23.69 -2.90 0.45
CA SER A 197 -23.24 -4.26 0.13
C SER A 197 -24.11 -5.29 0.85
N TRP A 198 -24.66 -6.25 0.11
CA TRP A 198 -25.37 -7.41 0.67
C TRP A 198 -24.45 -8.57 1.05
N TYR A 199 -23.13 -8.39 0.94
CA TYR A 199 -22.18 -9.37 1.46
C TYR A 199 -22.01 -9.21 2.97
N PRO A 200 -21.60 -10.26 3.70
CA PRO A 200 -21.47 -10.18 5.16
C PRO A 200 -20.57 -9.05 5.68
N ASN A 201 -19.60 -8.57 4.89
CA ASN A 201 -18.75 -7.45 5.27
C ASN A 201 -19.45 -6.09 5.18
N GLY A 202 -20.56 -5.98 4.44
CA GLY A 202 -21.39 -4.78 4.35
C GLY A 202 -22.34 -4.57 5.52
N PHE A 203 -22.49 -5.58 6.39
CA PHE A 203 -23.37 -5.51 7.55
C PHE A 203 -22.58 -5.42 8.86
N ALA A 204 -23.19 -4.74 9.83
CA ALA A 204 -22.90 -4.88 11.24
C ALA A 204 -23.63 -6.12 11.81
N ASP A 205 -24.24 -6.02 12.99
CA ASP A 205 -25.03 -7.10 13.60
C ASP A 205 -26.41 -7.24 12.92
N GLY A 206 -26.40 -7.70 11.67
CA GLY A 206 -27.62 -7.96 10.89
C GLY A 206 -28.25 -6.76 10.20
N TRP A 207 -27.72 -5.55 10.39
CA TRP A 207 -28.17 -4.31 9.76
C TRP A 207 -27.00 -3.61 9.02
N GLN A 208 -27.31 -2.62 8.20
CA GLN A 208 -26.33 -1.77 7.54
C GLN A 208 -26.85 -0.32 7.41
N PRO A 209 -25.97 0.69 7.38
CA PRO A 209 -26.37 2.07 7.12
C PRO A 209 -26.80 2.23 5.66
N LEU A 210 -27.87 2.99 5.44
CA LEU A 210 -28.40 3.28 4.09
C LEU A 210 -28.02 4.67 3.58
N ASP A 211 -27.60 5.56 4.47
CA ASP A 211 -27.22 6.94 4.19
C ASP A 211 -26.00 7.37 5.01
N VAL A 212 -25.44 8.51 4.66
CA VAL A 212 -24.17 9.00 5.21
C VAL A 212 -24.35 9.63 6.59
N GLU A 213 -25.54 10.14 6.88
CA GLU A 213 -25.94 10.70 8.17
C GLU A 213 -25.92 9.64 9.26
N THR A 214 -26.43 8.44 8.97
CA THR A 214 -26.39 7.30 9.90
C THR A 214 -24.96 6.96 10.30
N SER A 215 -24.07 6.84 9.32
CA SER A 215 -22.66 6.55 9.57
C SER A 215 -21.98 7.68 10.33
N ALA A 216 -22.30 8.93 9.98
CA ALA A 216 -21.73 10.10 10.65
C ALA A 216 -22.18 10.17 12.12
N GLU A 217 -23.45 9.91 12.44
CA GLU A 217 -23.97 9.84 13.81
C GLU A 217 -23.17 8.84 14.65
N TRP A 218 -22.95 7.63 14.13
CA TRP A 218 -22.17 6.62 14.83
C TRP A 218 -20.73 7.05 15.07
N ILE A 219 -20.06 7.65 14.06
CA ILE A 219 -18.68 8.12 14.19
C ILE A 219 -18.55 9.24 15.23
N ILE A 220 -19.52 10.15 15.28
CA ILE A 220 -19.54 11.23 16.26
C ILE A 220 -19.66 10.65 17.68
N GLU A 221 -20.54 9.67 17.89
CA GLU A 221 -20.71 9.00 19.18
C GLU A 221 -19.47 8.18 19.57
N TYR A 222 -18.89 7.43 18.62
CA TYR A 222 -17.66 6.66 18.83
C TYR A 222 -16.51 7.57 19.26
N MET A 223 -16.30 8.70 18.57
CA MET A 223 -15.25 9.65 18.93
C MET A 223 -15.48 10.31 20.30
N ASP A 224 -16.75 10.49 20.68
CA ASP A 224 -17.13 11.06 21.98
C ASP A 224 -16.83 10.10 23.14
N THR A 225 -17.16 8.81 22.94
CA THR A 225 -17.27 7.83 24.04
C THR A 225 -16.10 6.84 24.12
N ALA A 226 -15.46 6.49 23.01
CA ALA A 226 -14.44 5.43 22.96
C ALA A 226 -13.11 5.79 23.63
N PHE A 227 -12.73 7.07 23.61
CA PHE A 227 -11.41 7.53 24.04
C PHE A 227 -11.46 8.31 25.35
N ARG A 228 -10.33 8.34 26.06
CA ARG A 228 -10.13 9.13 27.27
C ARG A 228 -10.36 10.61 26.98
N ARG A 229 -11.23 11.27 27.75
CA ARG A 229 -11.44 12.73 27.68
C ARG A 229 -10.43 13.48 28.56
N PRO A 230 -10.20 14.80 28.33
CA PRO A 230 -9.31 15.56 29.20
C PRO A 230 -9.74 15.49 30.67
N GLY A 231 -8.77 15.22 31.54
CA GLY A 231 -9.01 15.04 32.97
C GLY A 231 -9.48 13.65 33.39
N GLU A 232 -9.80 12.76 32.44
CA GLU A 232 -10.01 11.35 32.71
C GLU A 232 -8.67 10.60 32.79
N SER A 233 -8.65 9.51 33.56
CA SER A 233 -7.51 8.59 33.63
C SER A 233 -7.79 7.24 32.96
N SER A 234 -9.01 7.03 32.48
CA SER A 234 -9.52 5.75 32.00
C SER A 234 -9.61 5.73 30.48
N GLY A 235 -9.22 4.62 29.86
CA GLY A 235 -9.32 4.41 28.42
C GLY A 235 -8.10 4.84 27.62
N GLU A 236 -8.12 4.51 26.33
CA GLU A 236 -7.08 4.83 25.36
C GLU A 236 -7.02 6.34 25.06
N LEU A 237 -5.83 6.86 24.77
CA LEU A 237 -5.67 8.25 24.29
C LEU A 237 -6.43 8.46 22.97
N PRO A 238 -7.04 9.64 22.75
CA PRO A 238 -7.63 9.95 21.46
C PRO A 238 -6.55 9.99 20.37
N PRO A 239 -6.89 9.61 19.12
CA PRO A 239 -5.96 9.74 18.01
C PRO A 239 -5.62 11.21 17.78
N LYS A 240 -4.41 11.48 17.31
CA LYS A 240 -4.04 12.85 16.90
C LYS A 240 -4.71 13.23 15.59
N TYR A 241 -4.81 12.26 14.67
CA TYR A 241 -5.40 12.43 13.36
C TYR A 241 -6.55 11.46 13.14
N TRP A 242 -7.67 11.97 12.63
CA TRP A 242 -8.80 11.16 12.18
C TRP A 242 -8.94 11.23 10.66
N GLU A 243 -8.67 10.13 9.98
CA GLU A 243 -8.95 9.90 8.57
C GLU A 243 -10.39 9.41 8.41
N VAL A 244 -11.24 10.23 7.80
CA VAL A 244 -12.69 9.96 7.77
C VAL A 244 -13.02 8.58 7.23
N ILE A 245 -12.41 8.14 6.12
CA ILE A 245 -12.64 6.84 5.49
C ILE A 245 -11.40 6.44 4.69
N ASN A 246 -11.02 5.16 4.73
CA ASN A 246 -9.87 4.60 4.00
C ASN A 246 -10.17 4.29 2.53
N GLU A 247 -9.37 4.82 1.60
CA GLU A 247 -9.33 4.43 0.18
C GLU A 247 -10.72 4.23 -0.48
N PRO A 248 -11.67 5.18 -0.33
CA PRO A 248 -13.00 5.01 -0.89
C PRO A 248 -12.98 4.86 -2.42
N ASP A 249 -11.99 5.45 -3.12
CA ASP A 249 -11.77 5.32 -4.56
C ASP A 249 -11.42 3.89 -5.01
N MET A 250 -10.89 3.06 -4.10
CA MET A 250 -10.54 1.68 -4.40
C MET A 250 -11.76 0.77 -4.45
N GLU A 251 -12.81 1.13 -3.73
CA GLU A 251 -14.07 0.38 -3.58
C GLU A 251 -15.19 0.97 -4.46
N LEU A 252 -15.21 2.31 -4.64
CA LEU A 252 -16.26 3.03 -5.33
C LEU A 252 -16.46 2.52 -6.74
N MET A 253 -17.66 2.02 -7.04
CA MET A 253 -17.99 1.53 -8.38
C MET A 253 -17.06 0.42 -8.86
N THR A 254 -16.48 -0.31 -7.91
CA THR A 254 -15.65 -1.48 -8.15
C THR A 254 -16.42 -2.70 -7.61
N GLY A 255 -16.26 -3.86 -8.24
CA GLY A 255 -17.05 -5.06 -7.96
C GLY A 255 -16.79 -5.69 -6.59
N GLN A 256 -16.12 -4.96 -5.70
CA GLN A 256 -16.06 -5.19 -4.26
C GLN A 256 -17.25 -4.55 -3.50
N PHE A 257 -18.20 -3.95 -4.25
CA PHE A 257 -19.56 -3.56 -3.87
C PHE A 257 -19.66 -2.36 -2.92
N MET A 258 -19.17 -1.20 -3.35
CA MET A 258 -19.60 0.10 -2.83
C MET A 258 -20.49 0.82 -3.83
N VAL A 259 -21.80 0.88 -3.55
CA VAL A 259 -22.80 1.65 -4.32
C VAL A 259 -22.94 3.02 -3.67
N SER A 260 -22.24 3.99 -4.22
CA SER A 260 -22.29 5.37 -3.75
C SER A 260 -21.89 6.32 -4.88
N ASN A 261 -21.88 7.62 -4.58
CA ASN A 261 -21.41 8.68 -5.45
C ASN A 261 -20.41 9.58 -4.70
N TRP A 262 -19.74 10.44 -5.47
CA TRP A 262 -18.70 11.32 -4.94
C TRP A 262 -19.25 12.40 -4.01
N GLU A 263 -20.43 12.91 -4.32
CA GLU A 263 -21.12 13.92 -3.52
C GLU A 263 -21.42 13.41 -2.11
N SER A 264 -21.90 12.16 -2.00
CA SER A 264 -22.18 11.50 -0.72
C SER A 264 -20.89 11.27 0.06
N LEU A 265 -19.79 10.91 -0.60
CA LEU A 265 -18.48 10.85 0.07
C LEU A 265 -18.07 12.21 0.62
N TRP A 266 -18.20 13.30 -0.13
CA TRP A 266 -17.86 14.64 0.36
C TRP A 266 -18.76 15.11 1.49
N GLU A 267 -20.06 14.85 1.38
CA GLU A 267 -21.04 15.13 2.42
C GLU A 267 -20.69 14.38 3.71
N TYR A 268 -20.39 13.09 3.62
CA TYR A 268 -19.95 12.29 4.75
C TYR A 268 -18.73 12.89 5.47
N HIS A 269 -17.72 13.34 4.72
CA HIS A 269 -16.55 14.01 5.31
C HIS A 269 -16.93 15.29 6.07
N ASN A 270 -17.85 16.08 5.52
CA ASN A 270 -18.29 17.32 6.15
C ASN A 270 -19.13 17.03 7.40
N LEU A 271 -20.04 16.07 7.36
CA LEU A 271 -20.87 15.66 8.50
C LEU A 271 -20.00 15.16 9.66
N VAL A 272 -19.06 14.24 9.38
CA VAL A 272 -18.13 13.71 10.38
C VAL A 272 -17.27 14.83 10.97
N ALA A 273 -16.65 15.65 10.13
CA ALA A 273 -15.77 16.71 10.61
C ALA A 273 -16.50 17.76 11.45
N THR A 274 -17.71 18.15 11.02
CA THR A 274 -18.52 19.15 11.71
C THR A 274 -19.04 18.59 13.04
N GLY A 275 -19.63 17.39 13.01
CA GLY A 275 -20.21 16.79 14.20
C GLY A 275 -19.19 16.46 15.28
N ILE A 276 -18.00 15.96 14.91
CA ILE A 276 -16.91 15.73 15.88
C ILE A 276 -16.47 17.06 16.51
N ARG A 277 -16.27 18.11 15.71
CA ARG A 277 -15.84 19.43 16.22
C ARG A 277 -16.89 20.06 17.12
N GLU A 278 -18.17 19.97 16.76
CA GLU A 278 -19.27 20.45 17.60
C GLU A 278 -19.39 19.68 18.91
N ARG A 279 -19.14 18.35 18.88
CA ARG A 279 -19.24 17.49 20.05
C ARG A 279 -18.04 17.59 20.99
N MET A 280 -16.83 17.68 20.44
CA MET A 280 -15.57 17.58 21.19
C MET A 280 -14.87 18.93 21.39
N GLY A 281 -15.21 19.97 20.63
CA GLY A 281 -14.58 21.29 20.74
C GLY A 281 -13.07 21.23 20.49
N GLU A 282 -12.28 21.78 21.42
CA GLU A 282 -10.81 21.81 21.34
C GLU A 282 -10.17 20.41 21.47
N ASP A 283 -10.92 19.42 21.96
CA ASP A 283 -10.46 18.04 22.10
C ASP A 283 -10.63 17.22 20.82
N ALA A 284 -11.25 17.80 19.78
CA ALA A 284 -11.39 17.14 18.50
C ALA A 284 -10.02 16.83 17.89
N PRO A 285 -9.82 15.62 17.31
CA PRO A 285 -8.60 15.31 16.58
C PRO A 285 -8.47 16.19 15.33
N LEU A 286 -7.30 16.15 14.69
CA LEU A 286 -7.12 16.72 13.37
C LEU A 286 -7.81 15.84 12.33
N ILE A 287 -8.89 16.33 11.72
CA ILE A 287 -9.71 15.55 10.80
C ILE A 287 -9.29 15.80 9.35
N GLY A 288 -9.11 14.73 8.58
CA GLY A 288 -8.68 14.78 7.19
C GLY A 288 -9.26 13.67 6.32
N GLY A 289 -9.11 13.84 5.00
CA GLY A 289 -9.58 12.90 3.99
C GLY A 289 -9.14 13.34 2.58
N MET A 290 -9.48 12.59 1.52
CA MET A 290 -10.31 11.36 1.51
C MET A 290 -9.49 10.06 1.54
N THR A 291 -8.17 10.14 1.78
CA THR A 291 -7.23 9.00 1.81
C THR A 291 -7.26 8.11 0.55
N TRP A 292 -7.01 8.72 -0.61
CA TRP A 292 -7.06 7.99 -1.87
C TRP A 292 -6.05 6.83 -1.94
N GLY A 293 -6.50 5.66 -2.39
CA GLY A 293 -5.63 4.53 -2.67
C GLY A 293 -4.86 4.69 -3.98
N LEU A 294 -5.44 5.38 -4.96
CA LEU A 294 -4.79 5.73 -6.23
C LEU A 294 -4.51 7.23 -6.34
N HIS A 295 -3.24 7.55 -6.58
CA HIS A 295 -2.77 8.92 -6.84
C HIS A 295 -2.38 9.13 -8.31
N ASP A 296 -3.07 8.43 -9.22
CA ASP A 296 -2.78 8.44 -10.66
C ASP A 296 -3.44 9.64 -11.36
N LEU A 297 -3.25 10.86 -10.83
CA LEU A 297 -3.90 12.11 -11.30
C LEU A 297 -3.64 12.44 -12.79
N TRP A 298 -2.64 11.80 -13.40
CA TRP A 298 -2.30 11.95 -14.81
C TRP A 298 -3.03 10.96 -15.72
N GLN A 299 -3.65 9.92 -15.16
CA GLN A 299 -4.46 8.97 -15.91
C GLN A 299 -5.89 9.52 -16.02
N GLY A 300 -6.61 9.13 -17.07
CA GLY A 300 -8.07 9.20 -17.00
C GLY A 300 -8.56 8.29 -15.88
N ASP A 301 -9.71 8.59 -15.30
CA ASP A 301 -10.32 7.70 -14.30
C ASP A 301 -10.39 6.29 -14.87
N LEU A 302 -10.13 5.29 -14.03
CA LEU A 302 -10.30 3.90 -14.41
C LEU A 302 -11.77 3.56 -14.20
N PRO A 303 -12.65 3.57 -15.23
CA PRO A 303 -13.93 2.91 -15.09
C PRO A 303 -13.62 1.42 -14.90
N ARG A 304 -13.68 0.94 -13.65
CA ARG A 304 -13.52 -0.48 -13.38
C ARG A 304 -14.73 -1.27 -13.91
N TYR A 305 -15.84 -0.59 -14.20
CA TYR A 305 -16.97 -1.08 -14.97
C TYR A 305 -17.33 -0.11 -16.09
N ASP A 306 -17.20 -0.59 -17.32
CA ASP A 306 -17.83 -0.02 -18.51
C ASP A 306 -19.27 -0.56 -18.57
N GLY A 307 -20.27 0.25 -18.28
CA GLY A 307 -21.64 -0.11 -18.61
C GLY A 307 -22.73 0.64 -17.87
N GLN A 308 -23.75 1.06 -18.63
CA GLN A 308 -25.04 1.61 -18.19
C GLN A 308 -25.88 0.67 -17.30
N HIS A 309 -25.31 -0.46 -16.86
CA HIS A 309 -25.99 -1.54 -16.13
C HIS A 309 -25.30 -1.96 -14.83
N TYR A 310 -24.25 -1.27 -14.36
CA TYR A 310 -23.56 -1.63 -13.11
C TYR A 310 -24.53 -1.77 -11.93
N TYR A 311 -25.42 -0.77 -11.74
CA TYR A 311 -26.43 -0.79 -10.68
C TYR A 311 -27.55 -1.83 -10.91
N ASP A 312 -27.85 -2.18 -12.16
CA ASP A 312 -28.81 -3.23 -12.48
C ASP A 312 -28.25 -4.62 -12.12
N LEU A 313 -26.96 -4.83 -12.40
CA LEU A 313 -26.24 -6.05 -12.03
C LEU A 313 -26.14 -6.20 -10.52
N ILE A 314 -25.97 -5.09 -9.81
CA ILE A 314 -25.97 -5.05 -8.35
C ILE A 314 -27.30 -5.57 -7.82
N TYR A 315 -28.41 -4.91 -8.19
CA TYR A 315 -29.74 -5.31 -7.75
C TYR A 315 -30.06 -6.77 -8.07
N ASN A 316 -29.76 -7.24 -9.29
CA ASN A 316 -30.07 -8.60 -9.70
C ASN A 316 -29.29 -9.69 -8.93
N ASN A 317 -28.18 -9.33 -8.29
CA ASN A 317 -27.34 -10.25 -7.53
C ASN A 317 -27.52 -10.14 -6.01
N ASP A 318 -28.29 -9.15 -5.55
CA ASP A 318 -28.66 -9.00 -4.15
C ASP A 318 -29.70 -10.07 -3.76
N PRO A 319 -29.32 -11.06 -2.91
CA PRO A 319 -30.23 -12.13 -2.51
C PRO A 319 -31.39 -11.64 -1.62
N ALA A 320 -31.33 -10.40 -1.13
CA ALA A 320 -32.27 -9.82 -0.18
C ALA A 320 -33.00 -8.58 -0.70
N ALA A 321 -32.97 -8.30 -2.01
CA ALA A 321 -33.29 -7.05 -2.70
C ALA A 321 -34.61 -6.31 -2.32
N SER A 322 -34.74 -5.88 -1.07
CA SER A 322 -35.82 -5.07 -0.53
C SER A 322 -35.78 -3.63 -1.05
N ASN A 323 -34.58 -3.16 -1.43
CA ASN A 323 -34.33 -1.77 -1.77
C ASN A 323 -34.66 -1.44 -3.25
N GLY A 324 -34.76 -2.44 -4.13
CA GLY A 324 -35.12 -2.22 -5.53
C GLY A 324 -34.00 -1.63 -6.41
N ALA A 325 -34.06 -1.86 -7.73
CA ALA A 325 -33.06 -1.35 -8.67
C ALA A 325 -33.03 0.20 -8.76
N ALA A 326 -34.14 0.86 -8.45
CA ALA A 326 -34.22 2.33 -8.44
C ALA A 326 -33.35 2.93 -7.33
N PHE A 327 -33.43 2.38 -6.11
CA PHE A 327 -32.63 2.82 -4.98
C PHE A 327 -31.13 2.78 -5.27
N TYR A 328 -30.61 1.65 -5.77
CA TYR A 328 -29.19 1.51 -6.08
C TYR A 328 -28.73 2.47 -7.19
N ARG A 329 -29.60 2.77 -8.17
CA ARG A 329 -29.31 3.77 -9.21
C ARG A 329 -29.28 5.18 -8.64
N ASP A 330 -30.24 5.51 -7.78
CA ASP A 330 -30.33 6.83 -7.15
C ASP A 330 -29.12 7.08 -6.23
N ALA A 331 -28.76 6.09 -5.41
CA ALA A 331 -27.59 6.14 -4.52
C ALA A 331 -26.26 6.30 -5.29
N GLY A 332 -26.17 5.77 -6.51
CA GLY A 332 -24.99 5.88 -7.36
C GLY A 332 -25.01 7.03 -8.35
N THR A 333 -26.07 7.85 -8.38
CA THR A 333 -26.17 8.96 -9.33
C THR A 333 -25.19 10.07 -8.95
N THR A 334 -24.39 10.52 -9.91
CA THR A 334 -23.38 11.57 -9.70
C THR A 334 -23.42 12.58 -10.85
N ALA A 335 -23.17 13.86 -10.55
CA ALA A 335 -22.90 14.89 -11.55
C ALA A 335 -21.47 14.79 -12.11
N TYR A 336 -20.63 13.94 -11.51
CA TYR A 336 -19.23 13.75 -11.84
C TYR A 336 -18.94 12.31 -12.27
N PRO A 337 -19.50 11.87 -13.43
CA PRO A 337 -19.40 10.48 -13.86
C PRO A 337 -17.95 10.08 -14.17
N THR A 338 -17.64 8.80 -13.93
CA THR A 338 -16.32 8.18 -14.11
C THR A 338 -15.97 7.90 -15.58
N ASP A 339 -16.83 8.31 -16.52
CA ASP A 339 -16.68 8.11 -17.97
C ASP A 339 -15.94 9.27 -18.66
N GLY A 340 -15.75 10.39 -17.97
CA GLY A 340 -14.90 11.50 -18.40
C GLY A 340 -13.49 11.39 -17.82
N GLY A 341 -12.45 11.60 -18.62
CA GLY A 341 -11.08 11.64 -18.11
C GLY A 341 -10.90 12.70 -17.02
N PHE A 342 -9.90 12.55 -16.14
CA PHE A 342 -9.62 13.37 -14.95
C PHE A 342 -9.74 14.91 -15.13
N GLY A 343 -9.62 15.44 -16.35
CA GLY A 343 -9.87 16.84 -16.69
C GLY A 343 -11.31 17.33 -16.44
N SER A 344 -12.35 16.50 -16.62
CA SER A 344 -13.73 16.87 -16.26
C SER A 344 -13.93 16.88 -14.74
N TRP A 345 -13.30 15.91 -14.06
CA TRP A 345 -13.38 15.67 -12.63
C TRP A 345 -12.64 16.75 -11.79
N SER A 346 -11.38 17.00 -12.13
CA SER A 346 -10.52 18.01 -11.49
C SER A 346 -11.04 19.43 -11.68
N SER A 347 -11.69 19.73 -12.81
CA SER A 347 -12.30 21.04 -13.03
C SER A 347 -13.43 21.32 -12.04
N GLY A 348 -14.19 20.32 -11.56
CA GLY A 348 -15.23 20.51 -10.55
C GLY A 348 -14.67 20.68 -9.13
N MET A 349 -13.74 19.79 -8.77
CA MET A 349 -13.13 19.69 -7.45
C MET A 349 -12.18 20.86 -7.12
N TRP A 350 -11.37 21.30 -8.10
CA TRP A 350 -10.32 22.32 -7.88
C TRP A 350 -10.71 23.73 -8.34
N SER A 351 -11.78 23.92 -9.13
CA SER A 351 -12.23 25.26 -9.56
C SER A 351 -13.24 25.93 -8.62
N GLY A 352 -13.56 25.30 -7.48
CA GLY A 352 -14.52 25.86 -6.52
C GLY A 352 -15.98 25.88 -7.03
N LYS A 353 -16.29 25.13 -8.10
CA LYS A 353 -17.68 24.95 -8.57
C LYS A 353 -18.46 23.92 -7.75
N ALA A 354 -17.77 23.01 -7.05
CA ALA A 354 -18.32 22.40 -5.85
C ALA A 354 -18.34 23.49 -4.76
N SER A 355 -19.48 24.16 -4.62
CA SER A 355 -19.73 25.16 -3.56
C SER A 355 -19.92 24.53 -2.17
N LEU A 356 -19.58 23.25 -2.01
CA LEU A 356 -19.20 22.66 -0.73
C LEU A 356 -17.70 22.90 -0.55
N THR A 357 -17.35 24.14 -0.23
CA THR A 357 -16.04 24.44 0.34
C THR A 357 -15.83 23.47 1.50
N MET A 358 -14.83 22.58 1.43
CA MET A 358 -14.25 21.95 2.62
C MET A 358 -13.46 23.05 3.30
N PRO A 359 -14.02 23.80 4.28
CA PRO A 359 -13.39 25.04 4.69
C PRO A 359 -12.15 24.76 5.54
N GLU A 360 -12.02 23.56 6.12
CA GLU A 360 -11.04 23.27 7.16
C GLU A 360 -10.63 21.78 7.23
N ALA A 361 -10.72 21.02 6.13
CA ALA A 361 -10.14 19.68 6.08
C ALA A 361 -8.66 19.80 5.71
N ILE A 362 -7.76 19.40 6.61
CA ILE A 362 -6.36 19.22 6.26
C ILE A 362 -6.30 18.03 5.31
N TRP A 363 -5.81 18.25 4.09
CA TRP A 363 -5.52 17.17 3.15
C TRP A 363 -4.38 16.33 3.69
N ILE A 364 -4.72 15.26 4.41
CA ILE A 364 -3.75 14.25 4.84
C ILE A 364 -3.56 13.28 3.67
N SER A 365 -2.50 13.49 2.90
CA SER A 365 -2.00 12.51 1.94
C SER A 365 -0.87 11.75 2.63
N MET A 366 -1.07 10.45 2.87
CA MET A 366 0.00 9.62 3.37
C MET A 366 1.07 9.40 2.29
N ARG A 367 2.31 9.77 2.62
CA ARG A 367 3.48 9.00 2.19
C ARG A 367 3.69 7.87 3.20
N SER A 368 2.95 6.78 3.07
CA SER A 368 3.34 5.56 3.77
C SER A 368 4.46 4.88 2.99
N ILE A 369 5.59 4.61 3.64
CA ILE A 369 6.50 3.54 3.19
C ILE A 369 5.82 2.24 3.59
N SER A 370 4.87 1.80 2.76
CA SER A 370 4.36 0.44 2.83
C SER A 370 5.45 -0.48 2.29
N MET A 371 6.22 -1.13 3.17
CA MET A 371 7.03 -2.30 2.78
C MET A 371 6.13 -3.54 2.69
N THR A 372 5.02 -3.44 1.95
CA THR A 372 4.28 -4.63 1.55
C THR A 372 4.99 -5.24 0.34
N GLY A 373 5.62 -6.38 0.57
CA GLY A 373 6.33 -7.15 -0.44
C GLY A 373 5.39 -7.74 -1.49
N ARG A 374 4.82 -6.93 -2.38
CA ARG A 374 4.30 -7.40 -3.68
C ARG A 374 5.42 -7.30 -4.70
N ARG A 375 6.02 -8.45 -5.03
CA ARG A 375 6.98 -8.59 -6.14
C ARG A 375 6.35 -8.06 -7.42
N GLY A 376 6.94 -7.00 -7.97
CA GLY A 376 6.81 -6.66 -9.38
C GLY A 376 6.08 -5.36 -9.71
N ARG A 377 6.51 -4.21 -9.19
CA ARG A 377 6.40 -2.93 -9.92
C ARG A 377 7.64 -2.08 -9.64
N ARG A 378 8.43 -1.77 -10.67
CA ARG A 378 9.55 -0.83 -10.59
C ARG A 378 8.95 0.59 -10.58
N ARG A 379 9.10 1.33 -9.48
CA ARG A 379 8.81 2.77 -9.44
C ARG A 379 10.05 3.53 -9.93
N ALA A 380 9.88 4.37 -10.95
CA ALA A 380 10.84 5.40 -11.30
C ALA A 380 10.61 6.60 -10.37
N VAL A 381 11.66 7.04 -9.67
CA VAL A 381 11.66 8.26 -8.88
C VAL A 381 12.04 9.40 -9.83
N VAL A 382 11.14 10.37 -10.03
CA VAL A 382 11.48 11.64 -10.69
C VAL A 382 11.28 12.75 -9.66
N PRO A 383 12.34 13.47 -9.26
CA PRO A 383 12.20 14.70 -8.48
C PRO A 383 11.61 15.79 -9.39
N PHE A 384 10.55 16.45 -8.94
CA PHE A 384 10.05 17.65 -9.60
C PHE A 384 11.08 18.76 -9.47
N GLY A 385 11.53 19.31 -10.61
CA GLY A 385 12.43 20.47 -10.65
C GLY A 385 13.51 20.43 -11.74
N MET A 386 13.17 20.09 -12.99
CA MET A 386 13.95 20.45 -14.18
C MET A 386 13.10 20.24 -15.43
N GLU A 387 12.93 21.28 -16.25
CA GLU A 387 12.37 21.15 -17.60
C GLU A 387 13.32 20.33 -18.46
N VAL A 388 12.84 19.19 -18.99
CA VAL A 388 13.55 18.43 -20.02
C VAL A 388 12.60 18.23 -21.20
N PRO A 389 12.97 18.63 -22.43
CA PRO A 389 12.07 18.59 -23.57
C PRO A 389 11.77 17.16 -24.01
N TRP A 390 10.48 16.84 -24.12
CA TRP A 390 9.92 15.56 -24.52
C TRP A 390 10.41 15.09 -25.91
N LYS A 391 10.99 13.88 -25.97
CA LYS A 391 10.94 13.03 -27.17
C LYS A 391 10.59 11.60 -26.77
N GLN A 392 9.43 11.14 -27.22
CA GLN A 392 8.86 9.82 -26.97
C GLN A 392 9.59 8.72 -27.77
N HIS A 393 9.82 7.57 -27.14
CA HIS A 393 9.86 6.28 -27.83
C HIS A 393 9.04 5.26 -27.02
N TRP A 394 8.06 4.67 -27.69
CA TRP A 394 7.10 3.71 -27.14
C TRP A 394 7.62 2.28 -27.26
N ILE A 395 7.42 1.44 -26.24
CA ILE A 395 7.39 -0.02 -26.38
C ILE A 395 6.09 -0.53 -25.72
N ARG A 396 5.19 -1.06 -26.55
CA ARG A 396 3.96 -1.77 -26.17
C ARG A 396 4.31 -3.14 -25.58
N TRP A 397 3.59 -3.58 -24.54
CA TRP A 397 3.47 -5.00 -24.21
C TRP A 397 2.00 -5.39 -24.02
N ASN A 398 1.61 -6.46 -24.70
CA ASN A 398 0.26 -7.01 -24.79
C ASN A 398 -0.04 -7.94 -23.59
N GLY A 399 -1.23 -7.78 -23.01
CA GLY A 399 -2.17 -8.82 -22.54
C GLY A 399 -1.70 -9.93 -21.59
N MET A 400 -2.39 -10.07 -20.45
CA MET A 400 -2.86 -11.37 -19.96
C MET A 400 -3.95 -11.22 -18.87
N MET A 401 -5.14 -11.77 -19.14
CA MET A 401 -6.20 -12.04 -18.17
C MET A 401 -5.75 -13.13 -17.19
N TYR A 402 -6.22 -13.09 -15.94
CA TYR A 402 -6.27 -14.28 -15.09
C TYR A 402 -7.57 -14.39 -14.31
N THR A 403 -8.10 -15.61 -14.30
CA THR A 403 -9.37 -16.07 -13.74
C THR A 403 -9.25 -16.49 -12.27
N LYS A 404 -10.40 -16.40 -11.60
CA LYS A 404 -10.75 -16.75 -10.21
C LYS A 404 -10.44 -18.22 -9.86
N THR A 405 -9.84 -18.50 -8.70
CA THR A 405 -10.15 -19.67 -7.84
C THR A 405 -9.43 -19.60 -6.48
N GLY A 406 -10.20 -19.76 -5.39
CA GLY A 406 -9.80 -20.43 -4.14
C GLY A 406 -9.02 -19.65 -3.06
N PHE A 407 -9.69 -19.34 -1.95
CA PHE A 407 -9.05 -19.13 -0.63
C PHE A 407 -8.37 -20.43 -0.16
N PRO A 408 -7.19 -20.38 0.49
CA PRO A 408 -7.18 -20.33 1.97
C PRO A 408 -6.05 -19.46 2.60
N THR A 409 -6.34 -18.90 3.78
CA THR A 409 -5.42 -18.44 4.85
C THR A 409 -4.10 -17.77 4.45
N VAL A 410 -4.07 -16.43 4.47
CA VAL A 410 -2.86 -15.61 4.26
C VAL A 410 -2.12 -15.25 5.57
N ASN A 411 -2.68 -15.57 6.75
CA ASN A 411 -2.12 -15.11 8.04
C ASN A 411 -0.95 -15.93 8.63
N ARG A 412 -0.24 -16.75 7.85
CA ARG A 412 0.97 -17.46 8.35
C ARG A 412 2.27 -17.20 7.56
N LEU A 413 2.24 -16.37 6.51
CA LEU A 413 3.43 -16.14 5.68
C LEU A 413 4.24 -14.88 6.08
N CYS A 414 3.72 -13.99 6.94
CA CYS A 414 4.47 -12.81 7.40
C CYS A 414 5.63 -13.19 8.35
N CYS A 415 5.42 -14.13 9.26
CA CYS A 415 6.42 -14.46 10.29
C CYS A 415 7.64 -15.24 9.75
N LEU A 416 7.47 -16.07 8.71
CA LEU A 416 8.54 -16.92 8.16
C LEU A 416 9.58 -16.16 7.31
N ASN A 417 9.31 -14.90 6.94
CA ASN A 417 10.27 -14.09 6.17
C ASN A 417 11.15 -13.19 7.03
N MET A 418 10.79 -12.86 8.27
CA MET A 418 11.57 -11.96 9.13
C MET A 418 12.98 -12.50 9.46
N GLU A 419 13.14 -13.82 9.64
CA GLU A 419 14.44 -14.44 9.93
C GLU A 419 15.46 -14.26 8.79
N ARG A 420 15.01 -14.23 7.52
CA ARG A 420 15.90 -14.01 6.37
C ARG A 420 16.28 -12.54 6.20
N TRP A 421 15.44 -11.62 6.68
CA TRP A 421 15.67 -10.17 6.62
C TRP A 421 16.64 -9.67 7.69
N VAL A 422 16.56 -10.20 8.93
CA VAL A 422 17.52 -9.89 10.01
C VAL A 422 18.95 -10.29 9.63
N VAL A 423 19.11 -11.40 8.91
CA VAL A 423 20.43 -11.84 8.39
C VAL A 423 20.94 -10.89 7.29
N HIS A 424 20.06 -10.32 6.45
CA HIS A 424 20.44 -9.42 5.37
C HIS A 424 20.83 -8.02 5.88
N ILE A 425 20.09 -7.48 6.87
CA ILE A 425 20.39 -6.20 7.53
C ILE A 425 21.69 -6.30 8.36
N ARG A 426 21.90 -7.42 9.09
CA ARG A 426 23.20 -7.69 9.76
C ARG A 426 24.37 -7.75 8.78
N ARG A 427 24.15 -8.17 7.53
CA ARG A 427 25.18 -8.22 6.47
C ARG A 427 25.48 -6.85 5.87
N ILE A 428 24.48 -5.97 5.78
CA ILE A 428 24.61 -4.59 5.30
C ILE A 428 25.28 -3.71 6.37
N LEU A 429 24.87 -3.83 7.63
CA LEU A 429 25.46 -3.07 8.74
C LEU A 429 26.90 -3.51 9.08
N ARG A 430 27.26 -4.79 8.90
CA ARG A 430 28.66 -5.24 9.02
C ARG A 430 29.56 -4.80 7.86
N ARG A 431 29.00 -4.45 6.69
CA ARG A 431 29.76 -3.89 5.55
C ARG A 431 29.95 -2.38 5.63
N LEU A 432 29.17 -1.68 6.46
CA LEU A 432 29.27 -0.25 6.70
C LEU A 432 30.26 0.13 7.82
N ILE A 433 30.86 -0.84 8.52
CA ILE A 433 31.77 -0.61 9.66
C ILE A 433 33.25 -0.95 9.36
N VAL A 434 33.61 -1.29 8.12
CA VAL A 434 35.02 -1.59 7.78
C VAL A 434 35.52 -0.65 6.68
N ASP A 435 36.65 -0.01 6.99
CA ASP A 435 37.51 0.87 6.18
C ASP A 435 37.11 2.34 6.00
N VAL A 436 37.15 3.07 7.12
CA VAL A 436 37.74 4.42 7.11
C VAL A 436 39.12 4.34 7.77
N SER A 437 40.13 3.97 6.97
CA SER A 437 41.54 4.13 7.37
C SER A 437 41.87 5.62 7.36
N ILE A 438 41.92 6.22 8.56
CA ILE A 438 42.43 7.58 8.77
C ILE A 438 43.91 7.60 8.39
N GLY A 439 44.20 8.14 7.21
CA GLY A 439 45.55 8.46 6.77
C GLY A 439 46.19 9.49 7.72
N LYS A 440 47.33 9.12 8.30
CA LYS A 440 48.22 9.98 9.09
C LYS A 440 48.43 11.34 8.42
N ILE A 441 48.20 12.42 9.17
CA ILE A 441 48.74 13.76 8.85
C ILE A 441 49.68 14.23 9.97
N SER A 442 50.82 14.75 9.51
CA SER A 442 51.79 15.67 10.11
C SER A 442 52.96 15.13 10.95
N SER A 443 54.15 15.24 10.35
CA SER A 443 55.18 16.13 10.88
C SER A 443 55.94 16.78 9.71
N LEU A 444 55.57 18.02 9.38
CA LEU A 444 56.39 18.95 8.59
C LEU A 444 57.18 19.77 9.60
N SER A 445 58.48 19.51 9.72
CA SER A 445 59.43 20.40 10.38
C SER A 445 59.88 21.46 9.38
N VAL A 446 59.87 22.72 9.80
CA VAL A 446 60.53 23.82 9.12
C VAL A 446 61.33 24.58 10.17
N PRO A 447 62.54 25.07 9.85
CA PRO A 447 63.76 24.33 9.52
C PRO A 447 64.40 23.66 10.74
#